data_AF-A0A1S2IX28-F1
#
_entry.id   AF-A0A1S2IX28-F1
#
_cell.length_a   1.000
_cell.length_b   1.000
_cell.length_c   1.000
_cell.angle_alpha   90.00
_cell.angle_beta   90.00
_cell.angle_gamma   90.00
#
_symmetry.space_group_name_H-M   'P 1'
#
loop_
_entity.id
_entity.type
_entity.pdbx_description
1 polymer ?
#
loop_
_entity_poly.entity_id
_entity_poly.type
_entity_poly.pdbx_seq_one_letter_code
_entity_poly.pdbx_strand_id
1 'polypeptide(L)'
;MDDSVTVADLKKLLEPMFDAMLHDHERATLSYHLEQRVGEQWLGDKEPLGDDDVVGSTMTWVRWEVLDEEGGSASLDLDGSPEELVEAVQSDLQDFIAETSFAWGELRQPRTQP
;
A
#
# COMPACT_ATOMS: atom_id res chain seq x y z
N MET A 1 4.48 20.57 16.83
CA MET A 1 5.05 19.23 16.72
C MET A 1 4.80 18.87 15.28
N ASP A 2 5.86 18.71 14.49
CA ASP A 2 5.74 18.24 13.11
C ASP A 2 5.26 16.78 13.18
N ASP A 3 3.95 16.55 13.09
CA ASP A 3 3.35 15.22 12.87
C ASP A 3 3.64 14.79 11.42
N SER A 4 4.92 14.66 11.10
CA SER A 4 5.38 14.16 9.81
C SER A 4 5.34 12.64 9.86
N VAL A 5 4.43 12.04 9.07
CA VAL A 5 4.36 10.59 8.92
C VAL A 5 5.52 10.12 8.05
N THR A 6 6.32 9.17 8.53
CA THR A 6 7.40 8.57 7.76
C THR A 6 6.92 7.37 6.95
N VAL A 7 7.70 6.97 5.94
CA VAL A 7 7.47 5.72 5.20
C VAL A 7 7.45 4.53 6.15
N ALA A 8 8.37 4.47 7.12
CA ALA A 8 8.39 3.40 8.11
C ALA A 8 7.09 3.33 8.94
N ASP A 9 6.50 4.47 9.27
CA ASP A 9 5.24 4.52 10.02
C ASP A 9 4.07 4.02 9.17
N LEU A 10 4.00 4.40 7.88
CA LEU A 10 2.99 3.88 6.96
C LEU A 10 3.16 2.37 6.72
N LYS A 11 4.38 1.89 6.55
CA LYS A 11 4.66 0.45 6.40
C LYS A 11 4.13 -0.33 7.60
N LYS A 12 4.43 0.12 8.83
CA LYS A 12 3.91 -0.50 10.06
C LYS A 12 2.39 -0.44 10.17
N LEU A 13 1.77 0.62 9.67
CA LEU A 13 0.32 0.78 9.66
C LEU A 13 -0.35 -0.22 8.70
N LEU A 14 0.24 -0.43 7.53
CA LEU A 14 -0.29 -1.28 6.45
C LEU A 14 0.06 -2.77 6.60
N GLU A 15 1.18 -3.10 7.24
CA GLU A 15 1.66 -4.48 7.39
C GLU A 15 0.58 -5.45 7.94
N PRO A 16 -0.19 -5.12 8.99
CA PRO A 16 -1.21 -6.04 9.49
C PRO A 16 -2.41 -6.21 8.53
N MET A 17 -2.63 -5.29 7.59
CA MET A 17 -3.64 -5.43 6.55
C MET A 17 -3.17 -6.45 5.50
N PHE A 18 -1.92 -6.37 5.04
CA PHE A 18 -1.36 -7.38 4.14
C PHE A 18 -1.39 -8.79 4.78
N ASP A 19 -1.04 -8.88 6.07
CA ASP A 19 -1.11 -10.13 6.84
C ASP A 19 -2.52 -10.73 6.93
N ALA A 20 -3.55 -9.87 6.99
CA ALA A 20 -4.94 -10.32 7.07
C ALA A 20 -5.49 -10.77 5.71
N MET A 21 -5.04 -10.13 4.63
CA MET A 21 -5.61 -10.34 3.28
C MET A 21 -4.89 -11.42 2.47
N LEU A 22 -3.58 -11.59 2.66
CA LEU A 22 -2.79 -12.54 1.88
C LEU A 22 -2.68 -13.87 2.60
N HIS A 23 -2.76 -14.95 1.84
CA HIS A 23 -2.39 -16.29 2.31
C HIS A 23 -0.88 -16.40 2.55
N ASP A 24 -0.46 -17.37 3.36
CA ASP A 24 0.96 -17.53 3.74
C ASP A 24 1.91 -17.62 2.54
N HIS A 25 1.48 -18.30 1.47
CA HIS A 25 2.28 -18.48 0.26
C HIS A 25 2.34 -17.21 -0.61
N GLU A 26 1.27 -16.43 -0.67
CA GLU A 26 1.22 -15.12 -1.35
C GLU A 26 2.11 -14.13 -0.61
N ARG A 27 1.92 -14.04 0.72
CA ARG A 27 2.69 -13.17 1.62
C ARG A 27 4.19 -13.47 1.59
N ALA A 28 4.59 -14.72 1.46
CA ALA A 28 6.01 -15.09 1.36
C ALA A 28 6.70 -14.47 0.13
N THR A 29 5.92 -14.05 -0.87
CA THR A 29 6.41 -13.38 -2.09
C THR A 29 6.12 -11.88 -2.12
N LEU A 30 5.39 -11.35 -1.13
CA LEU A 30 5.04 -9.95 -1.09
C LEU A 30 6.30 -9.09 -1.01
N SER A 31 6.44 -8.20 -1.99
CA SER A 31 7.31 -7.03 -1.88
C SER A 31 6.47 -5.78 -2.07
N TYR A 32 6.74 -4.72 -1.32
CA TYR A 32 6.01 -3.47 -1.48
C TYR A 32 6.87 -2.26 -1.09
N HIS A 33 6.61 -1.15 -1.74
CA HIS A 33 7.30 0.12 -1.52
C HIS A 33 6.35 1.30 -1.72
N LEU A 34 6.78 2.48 -1.25
CA LEU A 34 6.04 3.72 -1.47
C LEU A 34 6.72 4.50 -2.58
N GLU A 35 5.92 5.03 -3.49
CA GLU A 35 6.37 5.91 -4.57
C GLU A 35 5.78 7.30 -4.34
N GLN A 36 6.55 8.35 -4.64
CA GLN A 36 6.06 9.73 -4.62
C GLN A 36 6.23 10.40 -5.98
N ARG A 37 5.27 11.26 -6.33
CA ARG A 37 5.38 12.17 -7.48
C ARG A 37 5.64 13.58 -6.98
N VAL A 38 6.53 14.33 -7.65
CA VAL A 38 6.78 15.74 -7.35
C VAL A 38 6.50 16.55 -8.63
N GLY A 39 5.33 17.20 -8.65
CA GLY A 39 4.86 17.96 -9.82
C GLY A 39 4.38 17.06 -10.96
N GLU A 40 4.73 17.40 -12.21
CA GLU A 40 4.37 16.59 -13.38
C GLU A 40 5.36 15.45 -13.66
N GLN A 41 6.50 15.45 -12.99
CA GLN A 41 7.52 14.42 -13.13
C GLN A 41 7.35 13.37 -12.03
N TRP A 42 7.32 12.10 -12.42
CA TRP A 42 7.76 11.06 -11.51
C TRP A 42 9.21 11.39 -11.16
N LEU A 43 9.55 11.50 -9.87
CA LEU A 43 10.95 11.43 -9.48
C LEU A 43 11.52 10.15 -10.11
N GLY A 44 12.71 10.25 -10.70
CA GLY A 44 13.26 9.31 -11.70
C GLY A 44 12.96 7.83 -11.45
N ASP A 45 12.81 7.06 -12.53
CA ASP A 45 12.73 5.59 -12.54
C ASP A 45 12.16 4.95 -11.27
N LYS A 46 10.90 5.25 -10.91
CA LYS A 46 10.19 4.58 -9.80
C LYS A 46 11.06 4.41 -8.53
N GLU A 47 11.87 5.41 -8.15
CA GLU A 47 12.76 5.21 -7.00
C GLU A 47 11.91 5.09 -5.71
N PRO A 48 11.98 3.94 -5.00
CA PRO A 48 11.20 3.73 -3.80
C PRO A 48 11.65 4.71 -2.72
N LEU A 49 10.69 5.29 -1.99
CA LEU A 49 11.00 6.12 -0.84
C LEU A 49 11.71 5.29 0.24
N GLY A 50 12.75 5.89 0.84
CA GLY A 50 13.46 5.32 1.97
C GLY A 50 12.60 5.36 3.24
N ASP A 51 12.93 4.49 4.20
CA ASP A 51 12.12 4.34 5.41
C ASP A 51 12.02 5.61 6.27
N ASP A 52 13.08 6.44 6.25
CA ASP A 52 13.14 7.72 6.97
C ASP A 52 12.55 8.91 6.17
N ASP A 53 12.11 8.68 4.91
CA ASP A 53 11.53 9.74 4.10
C ASP A 53 10.16 10.14 4.64
N VAL A 54 9.91 11.45 4.65
CA VAL A 54 8.63 12.02 5.07
C VAL A 54 7.63 11.94 3.93
N VAL A 55 6.45 11.42 4.24
CA VAL A 55 5.40 11.23 3.25
C VAL A 55 4.60 12.53 3.11
N GLY A 56 4.60 13.10 1.91
CA GLY A 56 3.85 14.32 1.60
C GLY A 56 2.37 14.05 1.32
N SER A 57 1.50 14.97 1.75
CA SER A 57 0.04 14.82 1.84
C SER A 57 -0.75 14.57 0.54
N THR A 58 -0.15 14.52 -0.65
CA THR A 58 -0.98 14.51 -1.88
C THR A 58 -0.44 13.79 -3.11
N MET A 59 0.68 13.08 -3.02
CA MET A 59 1.26 12.42 -4.20
C MET A 59 2.04 11.16 -3.83
N THR A 60 1.52 10.35 -2.90
CA THR A 60 2.18 9.11 -2.48
C THR A 60 1.29 7.92 -2.82
N TRP A 61 1.87 6.85 -3.35
CA TRP A 61 1.18 5.58 -3.64
C TRP A 61 1.90 4.42 -2.97
N VAL A 62 1.17 3.36 -2.67
CA VAL A 62 1.76 2.06 -2.31
C VAL A 62 1.79 1.20 -3.56
N ARG A 63 2.95 0.64 -3.88
CA ARG A 63 3.12 -0.38 -4.91
C ARG A 63 3.45 -1.69 -4.26
N TRP A 64 2.93 -2.77 -4.81
CA TRP A 64 3.23 -4.12 -4.35
C TRP A 64 3.40 -5.07 -5.52
N GLU A 65 4.10 -6.17 -5.26
CA GLU A 65 4.20 -7.34 -6.12
C GLU A 65 3.91 -8.57 -5.28
N VAL A 66 3.04 -9.45 -5.79
CA VAL A 66 2.67 -10.73 -5.17
C VAL A 66 2.68 -11.78 -6.26
N LEU A 67 3.42 -12.87 -6.06
CA LEU A 67 3.55 -13.97 -7.04
C LEU A 67 3.89 -13.49 -8.46
N ASP A 68 4.86 -12.55 -8.57
CA ASP A 68 5.30 -11.91 -9.82
C ASP A 68 4.20 -11.07 -10.53
N GLU A 69 3.07 -10.79 -9.88
CA GLU A 69 2.04 -9.86 -10.37
C GLU A 69 2.13 -8.51 -9.63
N GLU A 70 2.27 -7.42 -10.39
CA GLU A 70 2.38 -6.05 -9.87
C GLU A 70 1.00 -5.40 -9.65
N GLY A 71 0.86 -4.66 -8.55
CA GLY A 71 -0.33 -3.88 -8.21
C GLY A 71 0.02 -2.61 -7.45
N GLY A 72 -1.01 -1.87 -7.05
CA GLY A 72 -0.81 -0.70 -6.20
C GLY A 72 -2.10 0.01 -5.85
N SER A 73 -2.00 0.91 -4.87
CA SER A 73 -3.13 1.71 -4.42
C SER A 73 -3.38 2.90 -5.33
N ALA A 74 -4.52 3.56 -5.11
CA ALA A 74 -4.71 4.96 -5.43
C ALA A 74 -3.77 5.86 -4.60
N SER A 75 -3.77 7.17 -4.85
CA SER A 75 -2.98 8.11 -4.05
C SER A 75 -3.46 8.08 -2.61
N LEU A 76 -2.53 7.99 -1.67
CA LEU A 76 -2.81 8.04 -0.25
C LEU A 76 -3.33 9.42 0.14
N ASP A 77 -4.45 9.43 0.84
CA ASP A 77 -4.96 10.60 1.55
C ASP A 77 -4.42 10.59 2.98
N LEU A 78 -3.50 11.50 3.29
CA LEU A 78 -2.91 11.64 4.62
C LEU A 78 -3.64 12.67 5.49
N ASP A 79 -4.61 13.41 4.92
CA ASP A 79 -5.41 14.38 5.66
C ASP A 79 -6.59 13.70 6.38
N GLY A 80 -6.93 12.46 6.00
CA GLY A 80 -7.91 11.60 6.64
C GLY A 80 -7.40 10.86 7.87
N SER A 81 -8.26 10.02 8.46
CA SER A 81 -7.85 9.14 9.56
C SER A 81 -6.95 7.99 9.07
N PRO A 82 -6.05 7.45 9.94
CA PRO A 82 -5.27 6.26 9.60
C PRO A 82 -6.12 5.05 9.21
N GLU A 83 -7.35 4.97 9.73
CA GLU A 83 -8.30 3.91 9.42
C GLU A 83 -8.82 4.03 7.99
N GLU A 84 -9.26 5.22 7.58
CA GLU A 84 -9.70 5.51 6.21
C GLU A 84 -8.58 5.24 5.19
N LEU A 85 -7.33 5.58 5.55
CA LEU A 85 -6.16 5.27 4.71
C LEU A 85 -5.99 3.76 4.53
N VAL A 86 -6.04 2.99 5.62
CA VAL A 86 -5.92 1.52 5.55
C VAL A 86 -7.08 0.92 4.76
N GLU A 87 -8.31 1.39 4.96
CA GLU A 87 -9.49 0.92 4.22
C GLU A 87 -9.38 1.17 2.71
N ALA A 88 -8.86 2.34 2.31
CA ALA A 88 -8.63 2.65 0.91
C ALA A 88 -7.62 1.70 0.27
N VAL A 89 -6.45 1.51 0.90
CA VAL A 89 -5.41 0.59 0.39
C VAL A 89 -5.91 -0.86 0.41
N GLN A 90 -6.68 -1.25 1.43
CA GLN A 90 -7.30 -2.56 1.53
C GLN A 90 -8.29 -2.82 0.40
N SER A 91 -9.09 -1.81 0.03
CA SER A 91 -10.01 -1.93 -1.11
C SER A 91 -9.26 -2.14 -2.41
N ASP A 92 -8.21 -1.36 -2.67
CA ASP A 92 -7.37 -1.50 -3.88
C ASP A 92 -6.67 -2.88 -3.92
N LEU A 93 -6.20 -3.37 -2.78
CA LEU A 93 -5.60 -4.71 -2.67
C LEU A 93 -6.64 -5.82 -2.92
N GLN A 94 -7.88 -5.64 -2.46
CA GLN A 94 -8.96 -6.59 -2.72
C GLN A 94 -9.29 -6.68 -4.21
N ASP A 95 -9.36 -5.54 -4.89
CA ASP A 95 -9.61 -5.50 -6.33
C ASP A 95 -8.44 -6.17 -7.08
N PHE A 96 -7.20 -5.86 -6.72
CA PHE A 96 -6.01 -6.52 -7.27
C PHE A 96 -6.09 -8.05 -7.13
N ILE A 97 -6.32 -8.57 -5.92
CA ILE A 97 -6.40 -10.01 -5.67
C ILE A 97 -7.50 -10.64 -6.54
N ALA A 98 -8.68 -10.02 -6.62
CA ALA A 98 -9.80 -10.54 -7.41
C ALA A 98 -9.54 -10.56 -8.92
N GLU A 99 -8.63 -9.72 -9.42
CA GLU A 99 -8.27 -9.60 -10.84
C GLU A 99 -6.99 -10.34 -11.23
N THR A 100 -6.20 -10.81 -10.26
CA THR A 100 -4.96 -11.58 -10.51
C THR A 100 -5.22 -13.01 -10.96
N SER A 101 -4.22 -13.62 -11.59
CA SER A 101 -4.32 -15.00 -12.06
C SER A 101 -4.27 -16.02 -10.92
N PHE A 102 -3.58 -15.69 -9.82
CA PHE A 102 -3.41 -16.59 -8.68
C PHE A 102 -4.63 -16.68 -7.76
N ALA A 103 -5.48 -15.65 -7.71
CA ALA A 103 -6.64 -15.55 -6.82
C ALA A 103 -7.93 -15.07 -7.51
N TRP A 104 -8.03 -15.29 -8.83
CA TRP A 104 -9.12 -14.78 -9.66
C TRP A 104 -10.51 -14.99 -9.03
N GLY A 105 -11.20 -13.88 -8.77
CA GLY A 105 -12.55 -13.85 -8.19
C GLY A 105 -12.65 -14.14 -6.69
N GLU A 106 -11.53 -14.27 -5.97
CA GLU A 106 -11.54 -14.47 -4.53
C GLU A 106 -11.81 -13.16 -3.76
N LEU A 107 -12.75 -13.22 -2.81
CA LEU A 107 -13.01 -12.13 -1.86
C LEU A 107 -12.35 -12.46 -0.52
N ARG A 108 -11.37 -11.65 -0.12
CA ARG A 108 -10.68 -11.74 1.17
C ARG A 108 -11.51 -10.99 2.21
N GLN A 109 -11.44 -11.45 3.46
CA GLN A 109 -12.13 -10.74 4.53
C GLN A 109 -11.35 -9.47 4.86
N PRO A 110 -11.98 -8.28 4.79
CA PRO A 110 -11.31 -7.06 5.19
C PRO A 110 -10.95 -7.14 6.67
N ARG A 111 -9.87 -6.44 7.04
CA ARG A 111 -9.46 -6.35 8.43
C ARG A 111 -10.47 -5.42 9.10
N THR A 112 -11.41 -6.00 9.84
CA THR A 112 -12.22 -5.23 10.79
C THR A 112 -11.29 -4.83 11.93
N GLN A 113 -10.89 -3.56 11.98
CA GLN A 113 -10.18 -3.06 13.16
C GLN A 113 -11.15 -3.13 14.36
N PRO A 114 -10.69 -3.55 15.55
CA PRO A 114 -11.52 -3.60 16.76
C PRO A 114 -11.90 -2.21 17.29
#